data_AF-A0AAU3VFC9-F1
#
_entry.id   AF-A0AAU3VFC9-F1
#
_cell.length_a   1.000
_cell.length_b   1.000
_cell.length_c   1.000
_cell.angle_alpha   90.00
_cell.angle_beta   90.00
_cell.angle_gamma   90.00
#
_symmetry.space_group_name_H-M   'P 1'
#
loop_
_entity.id
_entity.type
_entity.pdbx_description
1 polymer ?
#
loop_
_entity_poly.entity_id
_entity_poly.type
_entity_poly.pdbx_seq_one_letter_code
_entity_poly.pdbx_strand_id
1 'polypeptide(L)'
;MGRRTGPALTAAALLALAALAGCGAGTGETDSESVRSTDAEVLACTELVAEGTVLRVTPGEGPDRVSVRMEVDRYLKGERADRRLTFPVDRDEEGEPEMAVGSRLLVSVMLRPAGYTFVRQGEDIAPAREWMERALPRSRTLRCGEQEYEWRQS
;
A
#
# COMPACT_ATOMS: atom_id res chain seq x y z
N MET A 1 62.26 38.93 -39.64
CA MET A 1 62.54 39.06 -38.19
C MET A 1 61.53 38.20 -37.44
N GLY A 2 61.81 37.31 -36.49
CA GLY A 2 63.03 36.83 -35.88
C GLY A 2 62.63 35.63 -34.98
N ARG A 3 63.46 34.59 -35.04
CA ARG A 3 63.69 33.44 -34.13
C ARG A 3 62.91 33.37 -32.79
N ARG A 4 62.54 32.14 -32.40
CA ARG A 4 62.90 31.48 -31.11
C ARG A 4 62.35 30.03 -31.05
N THR A 5 63.21 29.02 -31.21
CA THR A 5 63.78 28.11 -30.17
C THR A 5 62.82 26.98 -29.70
N GLY A 6 63.20 25.71 -29.95
CA GLY A 6 62.56 24.49 -29.39
C GLY A 6 63.02 24.21 -27.95
N PRO A 7 63.21 22.96 -27.48
CA PRO A 7 62.60 21.66 -27.83
C PRO A 7 61.99 20.92 -26.59
N ALA A 8 61.35 19.78 -26.86
CA ALA A 8 61.14 18.56 -26.05
C ALA A 8 60.92 18.67 -24.52
N LEU A 9 59.78 18.15 -24.04
CA LEU A 9 59.71 17.42 -22.76
C LEU A 9 58.55 16.40 -22.76
N THR A 10 58.97 15.13 -22.69
CA THR A 10 58.44 14.03 -21.86
C THR A 10 57.03 13.46 -22.05
N ALA A 11 57.07 12.13 -22.27
CA ALA A 11 56.01 11.15 -22.16
C ALA A 11 55.35 11.08 -20.78
N ALA A 12 54.06 10.74 -20.76
CA ALA A 12 53.40 9.89 -19.76
C ALA A 12 52.02 9.53 -20.35
N ALA A 13 51.86 8.30 -20.86
CA ALA A 13 51.37 7.16 -20.09
C ALA A 13 49.84 7.15 -19.98
N LEU A 14 49.29 6.15 -20.68
CA LEU A 14 47.95 5.56 -20.62
C LEU A 14 47.33 5.60 -19.22
N LEU A 15 46.00 5.73 -19.14
CA LEU A 15 45.15 4.80 -18.38
C LEU A 15 43.65 5.04 -18.64
N ALA A 16 43.06 3.99 -19.22
CA ALA A 16 41.70 3.45 -19.07
C ALA A 16 40.48 4.38 -18.93
N LEU A 17 39.59 4.26 -19.92
CA LEU A 17 38.20 4.67 -19.91
C LEU A 17 37.32 3.80 -19.00
N ALA A 18 36.25 4.46 -18.51
CA ALA A 18 34.95 3.94 -18.07
C ALA A 18 34.80 3.45 -16.62
N ALA A 19 34.51 4.40 -15.72
CA ALA A 19 33.67 4.14 -14.55
C ALA A 19 32.20 4.34 -14.95
N LEU A 20 31.43 3.25 -15.02
CA LEU A 20 29.97 3.32 -15.06
C LEU A 20 29.46 3.56 -13.64
N ALA A 21 29.24 4.83 -13.30
CA ALA A 21 28.40 5.21 -12.17
C ALA A 21 26.95 4.90 -12.54
N GLY A 22 26.46 3.74 -12.09
CA GLY A 22 25.07 3.31 -12.22
C GLY A 22 24.42 3.20 -10.86
N CYS A 23 23.44 4.08 -10.64
CA CYS A 23 22.42 4.20 -9.59
C CYS A 23 22.37 3.18 -8.45
N GLY A 24 22.27 3.73 -7.23
CA GLY A 24 21.64 3.03 -6.13
C GLY A 24 20.18 2.74 -6.45
N ALA A 25 19.75 1.55 -6.03
CA ALA A 25 18.36 1.23 -5.76
C ALA A 25 18.41 0.14 -4.69
N GLY A 26 18.41 0.56 -3.43
CA GLY A 26 17.97 -0.30 -2.35
C GLY A 26 16.47 -0.48 -2.52
N THR A 27 16.06 -1.43 -3.36
CA THR A 27 14.69 -1.93 -3.36
C THR A 27 14.59 -2.89 -2.19
N GLY A 28 14.25 -2.34 -1.02
CA GLY A 28 13.65 -3.11 0.06
C GLY A 28 12.25 -3.52 -0.38
N GLU A 29 12.16 -4.45 -1.32
CA GLU A 29 10.92 -5.16 -1.60
C GLU A 29 10.90 -6.32 -0.59
N THR A 30 10.21 -6.15 0.53
CA THR A 30 9.75 -7.30 1.30
C THR A 30 8.64 -7.95 0.49
N ASP A 31 9.03 -8.66 -0.56
CA ASP A 31 8.14 -9.53 -1.32
C ASP A 31 7.89 -10.76 -0.44
N SER A 32 6.94 -10.62 0.48
CA SER A 32 6.28 -11.78 1.03
C SER A 32 5.43 -12.33 -0.10
N GLU A 33 5.97 -13.30 -0.84
CA GLU A 33 5.27 -14.10 -1.85
C GLU A 33 4.01 -14.72 -1.22
N SER A 34 2.97 -13.91 -1.17
CA SER A 34 1.65 -14.25 -0.72
C SER A 34 0.84 -14.45 -1.99
N VAL A 35 0.24 -15.63 -2.10
CA VAL A 35 -0.67 -16.09 -3.16
C VAL A 35 -1.23 -14.91 -3.96
N ARG A 36 -0.88 -14.79 -5.25
CA ARG A 36 -1.40 -13.75 -6.14
C ARG A 36 -2.91 -13.90 -6.29
N SER A 37 -3.64 -13.34 -5.34
CA SER A 37 -5.08 -13.24 -5.37
C SER A 37 -5.46 -12.15 -6.35
N THR A 38 -6.43 -12.42 -7.21
CA THR A 38 -7.04 -11.39 -8.05
C THR A 38 -7.75 -10.35 -7.17
N ASP A 39 -7.89 -9.12 -7.67
CA ASP A 39 -8.63 -8.05 -7.01
C ASP A 39 -10.03 -8.49 -6.53
N ALA A 40 -10.70 -9.32 -7.33
CA ALA A 40 -12.02 -9.85 -7.00
C ALA A 40 -11.99 -10.87 -5.85
N GLU A 41 -10.94 -11.69 -5.75
CA GLU A 41 -10.74 -12.66 -4.67
C GLU A 41 -10.41 -11.94 -3.35
N VAL A 42 -9.55 -10.92 -3.40
CA VAL A 42 -9.28 -10.04 -2.26
C VAL A 42 -10.59 -9.46 -1.74
N LEU A 43 -11.39 -8.85 -2.64
CA LEU A 43 -12.68 -8.28 -2.28
C LEU A 43 -13.74 -9.30 -1.91
N ALA A 44 -13.60 -10.59 -2.27
CA ALA A 44 -14.49 -11.64 -1.79
C ALA A 44 -14.25 -11.88 -0.28
N CYS A 45 -12.99 -11.77 0.15
CA CYS A 45 -12.57 -11.87 1.55
C CYS A 45 -12.61 -10.57 2.34
N THR A 46 -12.94 -9.43 1.72
CA THR A 46 -13.21 -8.18 2.43
C THR A 46 -14.65 -8.15 2.93
N GLU A 47 -14.88 -7.89 4.22
CA GLU A 47 -16.22 -7.73 4.79
C GLU A 47 -16.88 -6.46 4.29
N LEU A 48 -16.15 -5.35 4.42
CA LEU A 48 -16.65 -4.00 4.26
C LEU A 48 -15.62 -3.12 3.58
N VAL A 49 -16.11 -2.28 2.67
CA VAL A 49 -15.31 -1.22 2.04
C VAL A 49 -16.07 0.09 2.16
N ALA A 50 -15.47 1.06 2.84
CA ALA A 50 -16.10 2.34 3.12
C ALA A 50 -15.12 3.50 2.94
N GLU A 51 -15.63 4.61 2.45
CA GLU A 51 -14.93 5.87 2.36
C GLU A 51 -15.56 6.89 3.30
N GLY A 52 -14.73 7.66 3.98
CA GLY A 52 -15.20 8.59 4.99
C GLY A 52 -14.13 9.49 5.55
N THR A 53 -14.47 10.16 6.65
CA THR A 53 -13.65 11.18 7.29
C THR A 53 -13.40 10.82 8.73
N VAL A 54 -12.13 10.87 9.18
CA VAL A 54 -11.75 10.54 10.55
C VAL A 54 -12.40 11.51 11.53
N LEU A 55 -13.12 10.98 12.51
CA LEU A 55 -13.68 11.74 13.63
C LEU A 55 -12.80 11.68 14.86
N ARG A 56 -12.19 10.53 15.11
CA ARG A 56 -11.40 10.29 16.32
C ARG A 56 -10.47 9.10 16.12
N VAL A 57 -9.27 9.20 16.68
CA VAL A 57 -8.36 8.09 16.91
C VAL A 57 -8.16 7.94 18.41
N THR A 58 -8.24 6.71 18.91
CA THR A 58 -8.04 6.38 20.33
C THR A 58 -7.15 5.14 20.45
N PRO A 59 -6.48 4.93 21.60
CA PRO A 59 -5.80 3.67 21.86
C PRO A 59 -6.72 2.46 21.63
N GLY A 60 -6.21 1.43 20.96
CA GLY A 60 -6.92 0.19 20.68
C GLY A 60 -6.70 -0.88 21.75
N GLU A 61 -7.16 -2.09 21.46
CA GLU A 61 -6.88 -3.27 22.28
C GLU A 61 -5.46 -3.79 21.98
N GLY A 62 -4.50 -3.34 22.77
CA GLY A 62 -3.09 -3.70 22.65
C GLY A 62 -2.19 -2.48 22.42
N PRO A 63 -0.88 -2.61 22.69
CA PRO A 63 0.06 -1.50 22.56
C PRO A 63 0.23 -1.05 21.10
N ASP A 64 0.02 -1.92 20.13
CA ASP A 64 0.32 -1.67 18.71
C ASP A 64 -0.94 -1.47 17.86
N ARG A 65 -2.06 -1.09 18.50
CA ARG A 65 -3.34 -0.89 17.81
C ARG A 65 -3.96 0.43 18.19
N VAL A 66 -4.62 1.05 17.22
CA VAL A 66 -5.54 2.16 17.46
C VAL A 66 -6.96 1.77 17.04
N SER A 67 -7.93 2.38 17.70
CA SER A 67 -9.33 2.36 17.30
C SER A 67 -9.65 3.66 16.60
N VAL A 68 -10.03 3.57 15.32
CA VAL A 68 -10.38 4.72 14.48
C VAL A 68 -11.88 4.76 14.34
N ARG A 69 -12.48 5.93 14.63
CA ARG A 69 -13.88 6.22 14.32
C ARG A 69 -13.94 7.20 13.16
N MET A 70 -14.70 6.87 12.13
CA MET A 70 -14.94 7.74 10.98
C MET A 70 -16.42 7.97 10.72
N GLU A 71 -16.75 9.11 10.11
CA GLU A 71 -18.03 9.35 9.46
C GLU A 71 -17.98 8.79 8.04
N VAL A 72 -18.95 7.96 7.67
CA VAL A 72 -18.99 7.28 6.38
C VAL A 72 -19.79 8.13 5.39
N ASP A 73 -19.15 8.45 4.28
CA ASP A 73 -19.79 9.13 3.15
C ASP A 73 -20.31 8.13 2.12
N ARG A 74 -19.56 7.03 1.92
CA ARG A 74 -19.86 6.06 0.89
C ARG A 74 -19.43 4.66 1.28
N TYR A 75 -20.36 3.72 1.19
CA TYR A 75 -20.06 2.29 1.18
C TYR A 75 -19.88 1.80 -0.26
N LEU A 76 -18.75 1.15 -0.54
CA LEU A 76 -18.53 0.39 -1.77
C LEU A 76 -18.94 -1.09 -1.59
N LYS A 77 -18.72 -1.64 -0.39
CA LYS A 77 -19.12 -3.00 0.01
C LYS A 77 -19.58 -3.02 1.48
N GLY A 78 -20.50 -3.94 1.78
CA GLY A 78 -21.09 -4.11 3.11
C GLY A 78 -22.49 -3.52 3.16
N GLU A 79 -23.27 -3.91 4.17
CA GLU A 79 -24.58 -3.31 4.42
C GLU A 79 -24.40 -1.86 4.85
N ARG A 80 -25.26 -0.97 4.35
CA ARG A 80 -25.29 0.44 4.76
C ARG A 80 -25.94 0.56 6.13
N ALA A 81 -25.28 0.02 7.14
CA ALA A 81 -25.82 -0.08 8.49
C ALA A 81 -25.84 1.30 9.17
N ASP A 82 -24.69 1.99 9.19
CA ASP A 82 -24.51 3.22 9.98
C ASP A 82 -23.71 4.28 9.22
N ARG A 83 -23.91 5.55 9.55
CA ARG A 83 -23.04 6.63 9.06
C ARG A 83 -21.74 6.74 9.86
N ARG A 84 -21.54 5.90 10.86
CA ARG A 84 -20.35 5.91 11.71
C ARG A 84 -19.78 4.50 11.76
N LEU A 85 -18.49 4.40 11.51
CA LEU A 85 -17.76 3.14 11.54
C LEU A 85 -16.60 3.27 12.52
N THR A 86 -16.43 2.25 13.36
CA THR A 86 -15.27 2.10 14.24
C THR A 86 -14.55 0.81 13.89
N PHE A 87 -13.24 0.87 13.68
CA PHE A 87 -12.44 -0.29 13.30
C PHE A 87 -11.03 -0.20 13.91
N PRO A 88 -10.40 -1.36 14.21
CA PRO A 88 -9.01 -1.39 14.62
C PRO A 88 -8.09 -1.17 13.42
N VAL A 89 -6.98 -0.48 13.66
CA VAL A 89 -5.86 -0.35 12.72
C VAL A 89 -4.59 -0.66 13.49
N ASP A 90 -3.74 -1.51 12.93
CA ASP A 90 -2.41 -1.78 13.49
C ASP A 90 -1.55 -0.51 13.31
N ARG A 91 -0.76 -0.16 14.34
CA ARG A 91 0.21 0.94 14.26
C ARG A 91 1.33 0.55 13.30
N ASP A 92 1.87 1.54 12.60
CA ASP A 92 3.15 1.38 11.92
C ASP A 92 4.28 1.26 12.97
N GLU A 93 5.47 0.85 12.52
CA GLU A 93 6.64 0.66 13.37
C GLU A 93 7.17 2.00 13.96
N GLU A 94 6.62 3.14 13.52
CA GLU A 94 7.09 4.49 13.83
C GLU A 94 6.22 5.24 14.86
N GLY A 95 4.99 4.79 15.14
CA GLY A 95 4.16 5.33 16.23
C GLY A 95 2.68 5.40 15.91
N GLU A 96 1.94 6.32 16.55
CA GLU A 96 0.52 6.55 16.23
C GLU A 96 0.38 6.76 14.71
N PRO A 97 -0.53 6.05 14.03
CA PRO A 97 -0.61 6.12 12.58
C PRO A 97 -0.85 7.55 12.16
N GLU A 98 -0.32 7.93 11.00
CA GLU A 98 -0.49 9.24 10.34
C GLU A 98 -1.97 9.52 9.92
N MET A 99 -2.95 9.22 10.75
CA MET A 99 -4.38 9.42 10.54
C MET A 99 -4.86 10.57 11.42
N ALA A 100 -4.67 11.79 10.93
CA ALA A 100 -5.19 12.99 11.59
C ALA A 100 -6.73 13.02 11.59
N VAL A 101 -7.32 13.60 12.64
CA VAL A 101 -8.76 13.92 12.64
C VAL A 101 -9.08 14.89 11.49
N GLY A 102 -10.14 14.60 10.75
CA GLY A 102 -10.51 15.33 9.53
C GLY A 102 -9.91 14.77 8.24
N SER A 103 -8.96 13.84 8.31
CA SER A 103 -8.41 13.18 7.12
C SER A 103 -9.44 12.29 6.43
N ARG A 104 -9.32 12.21 5.10
CA ARG A 104 -10.10 11.29 4.27
C ARG A 104 -9.48 9.90 4.31
N LEU A 105 -10.30 8.87 4.48
CA LEU A 105 -9.88 7.47 4.40
C LEU A 105 -10.75 6.69 3.42
N LEU A 106 -10.14 5.72 2.75
CA LEU A 106 -10.82 4.55 2.19
C LEU A 106 -10.32 3.31 2.94
N VAL A 107 -11.25 2.57 3.54
CA VAL A 107 -10.94 1.45 4.43
C VAL A 107 -11.52 0.16 3.91
N SER A 108 -10.77 -0.93 4.09
CA SER A 108 -11.19 -2.30 3.79
C SER A 108 -11.01 -3.16 5.03
N VAL A 109 -12.12 -3.60 5.63
CA VAL A 109 -12.12 -4.50 6.79
C VAL A 109 -12.17 -5.93 6.29
N MET A 110 -11.20 -6.76 6.67
CA MET A 110 -11.07 -8.11 6.15
C MET A 110 -11.88 -9.13 6.98
N LEU A 111 -12.60 -10.02 6.30
CA LEU A 111 -13.09 -11.27 6.90
C LEU A 111 -11.91 -12.22 7.15
N ARG A 112 -10.98 -12.26 6.18
CA ARG A 112 -9.82 -13.16 6.15
C ARG A 112 -8.59 -12.40 5.61
N PRO A 113 -7.46 -12.38 6.33
CA PRO A 113 -7.33 -12.78 7.74
C PRO A 113 -8.21 -11.89 8.64
N ALA A 114 -8.79 -12.49 9.68
CA ALA A 114 -9.70 -11.78 10.57
C ALA A 114 -8.96 -10.70 11.36
N GLY A 115 -9.61 -9.56 11.55
CA GLY A 115 -9.08 -8.45 12.36
C GLY A 115 -8.03 -7.59 11.67
N TYR A 116 -7.80 -7.78 10.36
CA TYR A 116 -6.97 -6.90 9.55
C TYR A 116 -7.81 -5.81 8.89
N THR A 117 -7.32 -4.57 8.94
CA THR A 117 -7.91 -3.43 8.23
C THR A 117 -6.85 -2.78 7.36
N PHE A 118 -7.15 -2.65 6.07
CA PHE A 118 -6.34 -1.83 5.17
C PHE A 118 -6.89 -0.43 5.09
N VAL A 119 -6.01 0.56 5.22
CA VAL A 119 -6.34 1.98 5.11
C VAL A 119 -5.62 2.56 3.90
N ARG A 120 -6.30 3.46 3.18
CA ARG A 120 -5.73 4.31 2.13
C ARG A 120 -6.05 5.76 2.46
N GLN A 121 -5.06 6.63 2.28
CA GLN A 121 -5.13 8.05 2.61
C GLN A 121 -4.71 8.90 1.40
N GLY A 122 -5.08 10.18 1.39
CA GLY A 122 -4.60 11.14 0.41
C GLY A 122 -4.79 10.70 -1.04
N GLU A 123 -3.69 10.70 -1.80
CA GLU A 123 -3.67 10.40 -3.24
C GLU A 123 -3.96 8.94 -3.55
N ASP A 124 -3.76 8.01 -2.61
CA ASP A 124 -4.01 6.58 -2.81
C ASP A 124 -5.49 6.22 -2.84
N ILE A 125 -6.36 7.11 -2.37
CA ILE A 125 -7.80 6.84 -2.26
C ILE A 125 -8.43 6.67 -3.65
N ALA A 126 -8.11 7.56 -4.59
CA ALA A 126 -8.71 7.53 -5.92
C ALA A 126 -8.38 6.25 -6.72
N PRO A 127 -7.10 5.86 -6.90
CA PRO A 127 -6.76 4.63 -7.60
C PRO A 127 -7.28 3.39 -6.86
N ALA A 128 -7.26 3.41 -5.51
CA ALA A 128 -7.81 2.31 -4.72
C ALA A 128 -9.32 2.13 -4.95
N ARG A 129 -10.08 3.22 -4.90
CA ARG A 129 -11.52 3.22 -5.20
C ARG A 129 -11.80 2.67 -6.59
N GLU A 130 -11.04 3.12 -7.58
CA GLU A 130 -11.26 2.75 -8.98
C GLU A 130 -11.12 1.24 -9.21
N TRP A 131 -10.03 0.62 -8.74
CA TRP A 131 -9.89 -0.83 -8.91
C TRP A 131 -10.94 -1.60 -8.12
N MET A 132 -11.29 -1.13 -6.91
CA MET A 132 -12.32 -1.78 -6.10
C MET A 132 -13.67 -1.76 -6.81
N GLU A 133 -14.08 -0.62 -7.35
CA GLU A 133 -15.33 -0.50 -8.11
C GLU A 133 -15.37 -1.42 -9.33
N ARG A 134 -14.24 -1.59 -10.04
CA ARG A 134 -14.13 -2.52 -11.17
C ARG A 134 -14.25 -3.99 -10.74
N ALA A 135 -13.66 -4.36 -9.60
CA ALA A 135 -13.58 -5.74 -9.15
C ALA A 135 -14.80 -6.21 -8.32
N LEU A 136 -15.51 -5.29 -7.67
CA LEU A 136 -16.68 -5.58 -6.82
C LEU A 136 -17.79 -6.41 -7.48
N PRO A 137 -18.17 -6.19 -8.76
CA PRO A 137 -19.18 -7.02 -9.40
C PRO A 137 -18.80 -8.50 -9.44
N ARG A 138 -17.54 -8.82 -9.78
CA ARG A 138 -17.05 -10.20 -9.82
C ARG A 138 -16.90 -10.78 -8.41
N SER A 139 -16.45 -9.99 -7.43
CA SER A 139 -16.24 -10.48 -6.06
C SER A 139 -17.51 -11.05 -5.43
N ARG A 140 -18.69 -10.51 -5.77
CA ARG A 140 -20.01 -10.98 -5.30
C ARG A 140 -20.37 -12.40 -5.72
N THR A 141 -19.68 -12.94 -6.72
CA THR A 141 -19.91 -14.29 -7.24
C THR A 141 -18.88 -15.30 -6.72
N LEU A 142 -17.93 -14.85 -5.90
CA LEU A 142 -16.88 -15.68 -5.30
C LEU A 142 -17.20 -15.90 -3.82
N ARG A 143 -16.80 -17.07 -3.30
CA ARG A 143 -16.73 -17.27 -1.85
C ARG A 143 -15.33 -16.95 -1.36
N CYS A 144 -15.23 -16.29 -0.21
CA CYS A 144 -13.93 -16.09 0.43
C CYS A 144 -13.28 -17.46 0.73
N GLY A 145 -12.02 -17.64 0.31
CA GLY A 145 -11.25 -18.86 0.56
C GLY A 145 -11.56 -20.05 -0.37
N GLU A 146 -12.44 -19.92 -1.36
CA GLU A 146 -12.74 -21.00 -2.32
C GLU A 146 -11.49 -21.45 -3.09
N GLN A 147 -10.59 -20.51 -3.38
CA GLN A 147 -9.36 -20.72 -4.12
C GLN A 147 -8.25 -21.37 -3.28
N GLU A 148 -8.24 -21.11 -1.96
CA GLU A 148 -7.34 -21.76 -0.99
C GLU A 148 -7.63 -23.28 -0.93
N TYR A 149 -8.87 -23.69 -1.22
CA TYR A 149 -9.28 -25.09 -1.31
C TYR A 149 -8.92 -25.77 -2.64
N GLU A 150 -8.99 -25.07 -3.78
CA GLU A 150 -8.68 -25.65 -5.10
C GLU A 150 -7.21 -26.10 -5.21
N TRP A 151 -6.29 -25.34 -4.61
CA TRP A 151 -4.87 -25.69 -4.61
C TRP A 151 -4.45 -26.73 -3.56
N ARG A 152 -5.09 -26.77 -2.39
CA ARG A 152 -4.73 -27.74 -1.33
C ARG A 152 -5.08 -29.20 -1.70
N GLN A 153 -5.85 -29.40 -2.76
CA GLN A 153 -6.30 -30.70 -3.24
C GLN A 153 -5.55 -31.19 -4.50
N SER A 154 -4.55 -30.44 -4.97
CA SER A 154 -3.69 -30.79 -6.12
C SER A 154 -2.34 -31.33 -5.70
#